data_AF-A0AAV0WR94-F1
#
_entry.id   AF-A0AAV0WR94-F1
#
_cell.length_a   1.000
_cell.length_b   1.000
_cell.length_c   1.000
_cell.angle_alpha   90.00
_cell.angle_beta   90.00
_cell.angle_gamma   90.00
#
_symmetry.space_group_name_H-M   'P 1'
#
loop_
_entity.id
_entity.type
_entity.pdbx_description
1 polymer ?
#
loop_
_entity_poly.entity_id
_entity_poly.type
_entity_poly.pdbx_seq_one_letter_code
_entity_poly.pdbx_strand_id
1 'polypeptide(L)'
;MALEPGLNYDKHKHCVFGLEDYGHLRQPSFADHVLTFMIQGLNKKFKQPICFYFVKGTIKTLELKRCIEEVVLGILSTGLNIVATVSDQGATNVAAINILMKEAKQNSEMHEGYFIKKHKLIHVYDPPHLLKSIRNNLLTKNVTFTWRGEQQMAKWDYFVNTYEIDKTYEDLELRNLAKITEAHVYPNKIKKMKVALASQIFSHKVA
;
A
#
# COMPACT_ATOMS: atom_id res chain seq x y z
N MET A 1 -3.02 -2.44 11.26
CA MET A 1 -4.48 -2.49 11.52
C MET A 1 -4.74 -1.86 12.88
N ALA A 2 -5.70 -0.94 13.00
CA ALA A 2 -6.01 -0.33 14.29
C ALA A 2 -6.69 -1.33 15.25
N LEU A 3 -6.44 -1.16 16.54
CA LEU A 3 -7.00 -1.91 17.66
C LEU A 3 -7.58 -0.94 18.69
N GLU A 4 -8.51 -1.43 19.49
CA GLU A 4 -8.86 -0.77 20.73
C GLU A 4 -7.76 -1.02 21.78
N PRO A 5 -7.15 0.04 22.36
CA PRO A 5 -6.13 -0.14 23.39
C PRO A 5 -6.72 -0.72 24.67
N GLY A 6 -6.09 -1.74 25.23
CA GLY A 6 -6.54 -2.35 26.48
C GLY A 6 -5.68 -3.53 26.89
N LEU A 7 -5.71 -3.88 28.18
CA LEU A 7 -4.97 -5.05 28.70
C LEU A 7 -5.89 -6.24 28.82
N ASN A 8 -5.38 -7.40 28.43
CA ASN A 8 -6.03 -8.68 28.66
C ASN A 8 -5.05 -9.63 29.33
N TYR A 9 -5.45 -10.25 30.43
CA TYR A 9 -4.66 -11.28 31.10
C TYR A 9 -5.14 -12.67 30.66
N ASP A 10 -4.24 -13.43 30.05
CA ASP A 10 -4.46 -14.83 29.73
C ASP A 10 -4.03 -15.70 30.91
N LYS A 11 -5.03 -16.30 31.57
CA LYS A 11 -4.83 -17.16 32.75
C LYS A 11 -4.08 -18.44 32.43
N HIS A 12 -4.19 -18.98 31.22
CA HIS A 12 -3.54 -20.23 30.84
C HIS A 12 -2.06 -20.02 30.52
N LYS A 13 -1.75 -18.89 29.87
CA LYS A 13 -0.36 -18.53 29.52
C LYS A 13 0.34 -17.72 30.60
N HIS A 14 -0.38 -17.34 31.66
CA HIS A 14 0.06 -16.44 32.71
C HIS A 14 0.72 -15.16 32.16
N CYS A 15 0.16 -14.59 31.09
CA CYS A 15 0.72 -13.43 30.43
C CYS A 15 -0.31 -12.32 30.20
N VAL A 16 0.15 -11.08 30.23
CA VAL A 16 -0.65 -9.90 29.88
C VAL A 16 -0.44 -9.59 28.39
N PHE A 17 -1.51 -9.29 27.67
CA PHE A 17 -1.53 -8.78 26.30
C PHE A 17 -1.97 -7.31 26.26
N GLY A 18 -1.75 -6.64 25.13
CA GLY A 18 -2.20 -5.25 24.93
C GLY A 18 -1.12 -4.19 25.11
N LEU A 19 0.12 -4.60 25.34
CA LEU A 19 1.28 -3.72 25.30
C LEU A 19 1.99 -3.83 23.96
N GLU A 20 2.73 -2.79 23.61
CA GLU A 20 3.65 -2.78 22.47
C GLU A 20 4.71 -3.86 22.63
N ASP A 21 4.83 -4.71 21.61
CA ASP A 21 5.63 -5.93 21.63
C ASP A 21 6.15 -6.28 20.22
N TYR A 22 7.47 -6.20 20.09
CA TYR A 22 8.24 -6.54 18.89
C TYR A 22 8.83 -7.96 18.93
N GLY A 23 8.42 -8.80 19.88
CA GLY A 23 8.95 -10.13 20.15
C GLY A 23 10.27 -10.10 20.93
N HIS A 24 11.23 -9.28 20.48
CA HIS A 24 12.52 -9.08 21.15
C HIS A 24 12.52 -7.92 22.17
N LEU A 25 11.56 -7.01 22.06
CA LEU A 25 11.44 -5.83 22.91
C LEU A 25 9.96 -5.57 23.21
N ARG A 26 9.64 -5.53 24.50
CA ARG A 26 8.32 -5.17 25.00
C ARG A 26 8.38 -3.84 25.72
N GLN A 27 7.48 -2.92 25.37
CA GLN A 27 7.44 -1.58 25.96
C GLN A 27 6.20 -1.40 26.84
N PRO A 28 6.27 -0.58 27.91
CA PRO A 28 5.13 -0.31 28.80
C PRO A 28 4.16 0.71 28.17
N SER A 29 3.85 0.54 26.89
CA SER A 29 2.97 1.41 26.12
C SER A 29 1.79 0.58 25.61
N PHE A 30 0.56 1.10 25.67
CA PHE A 30 -0.60 0.40 25.13
C PHE A 30 -0.50 0.32 23.62
N ALA A 31 -0.60 -0.89 23.08
CA ALA A 31 -0.70 -1.10 21.65
C ALA A 31 -2.11 -0.70 21.17
N ASP A 32 -2.15 0.07 20.09
CA ASP A 32 -3.37 0.53 19.42
C ASP A 32 -3.37 0.11 17.94
N HIS A 33 -2.33 -0.61 17.49
CA HIS A 33 -2.22 -1.18 16.16
C HIS A 33 -1.55 -2.55 16.17
N VAL A 34 -1.85 -3.35 15.16
CA VAL A 34 -1.11 -4.58 14.80
C VAL A 34 -0.43 -4.40 13.45
N LEU A 35 0.86 -4.66 13.40
CA LEU A 35 1.61 -4.92 12.18
C LEU A 35 1.48 -6.41 11.84
N THR A 36 1.12 -6.76 10.61
CA THR A 36 0.93 -8.15 10.19
C THR A 36 1.72 -8.44 8.92
N PHE A 37 2.43 -9.56 8.92
CA PHE A 37 3.11 -10.12 7.76
C PHE A 37 2.36 -11.35 7.28
N MET A 38 2.16 -11.44 5.97
CA MET A 38 1.47 -12.53 5.30
C MET A 38 2.33 -13.03 4.15
N ILE A 39 2.38 -14.34 3.96
CA ILE A 39 2.96 -14.93 2.76
C ILE A 39 1.85 -15.22 1.74
N GLN A 40 2.16 -15.03 0.46
CA GLN A 40 1.28 -15.37 -0.65
C GLN A 40 2.03 -16.15 -1.71
N GLY A 41 1.47 -17.28 -2.13
CA GLY A 41 1.99 -18.08 -3.22
C GLY A 41 1.78 -17.38 -4.56
N LEU A 42 2.84 -17.32 -5.38
CA LEU A 42 2.77 -16.80 -6.74
C LEU A 42 2.24 -17.85 -7.72
N ASN A 43 2.77 -19.07 -7.65
CA ASN A 43 2.38 -20.15 -8.56
C ASN A 43 1.14 -20.91 -8.08
N LYS A 44 0.87 -20.89 -6.77
CA LYS A 44 -0.25 -21.60 -6.14
C LYS A 44 -1.08 -20.62 -5.34
N LYS A 45 -2.40 -20.77 -5.40
CA LYS A 45 -3.36 -19.89 -4.71
C LYS A 45 -3.39 -20.20 -3.21
N PHE A 46 -2.39 -19.70 -2.51
CA PHE A 46 -2.20 -19.88 -1.08
C PHE A 46 -1.87 -18.54 -0.43
N LYS A 47 -2.41 -18.31 0.77
CA LYS A 47 -2.09 -17.15 1.60
C LYS A 47 -2.17 -17.54 3.07
N GLN A 48 -1.23 -17.05 3.88
CA GLN A 48 -1.22 -17.33 5.32
C GLN A 48 -0.59 -16.16 6.08
N PRO A 49 -1.25 -15.63 7.13
CA PRO A 49 -0.59 -14.73 8.07
C PRO A 49 0.48 -15.51 8.84
N ILE A 50 1.71 -14.99 8.86
CA ILE A 50 2.87 -15.71 9.40
C ILE A 50 3.45 -15.04 10.64
N CYS A 51 3.26 -13.73 10.80
CA CYS A 51 3.79 -12.99 11.93
C CYS A 51 2.93 -11.75 12.20
N PHE A 52 2.85 -11.36 13.46
CA PHE A 52 2.23 -10.12 13.88
C PHE A 52 3.00 -9.49 15.05
N TYR A 53 2.97 -8.16 15.11
CA TYR A 53 3.59 -7.38 16.17
C TYR A 53 2.59 -6.34 16.68
N PHE A 54 2.53 -6.15 18.00
CA PHE A 54 1.69 -5.14 18.61
C PHE A 54 2.47 -3.83 18.71
N VAL A 55 1.92 -2.75 18.16
CA VAL A 55 2.62 -1.47 18.07
C VAL A 55 1.73 -0.33 18.56
N LYS A 56 2.38 0.74 19.04
CA LYS A 56 1.70 1.99 19.38
C LYS A 56 1.89 3.01 18.26
N GLY A 57 0.78 3.49 17.72
CA GLY A 57 0.69 4.32 16.53
C GLY A 57 1.37 3.66 15.32
N THR A 58 2.31 4.39 14.74
CA THR A 58 3.12 3.90 13.62
C THR A 58 4.41 3.29 14.15
N ILE A 59 4.73 2.08 13.72
CA ILE A 59 6.01 1.43 14.02
C ILE A 59 7.20 2.34 13.63
N LYS A 60 8.28 2.28 14.42
CA LYS A 60 9.52 3.00 14.10
C LYS A 60 10.20 2.35 12.91
N THR A 61 10.77 3.16 12.01
CA THR A 61 11.39 2.70 10.76
C THR A 61 12.44 1.62 10.97
N LEU A 62 13.31 1.77 11.97
CA LEU A 62 14.35 0.77 12.26
C LEU A 62 13.77 -0.54 12.81
N GLU A 63 12.71 -0.48 13.61
CA GLU A 63 12.04 -1.69 14.10
C GLU A 63 11.31 -2.41 12.97
N LEU A 64 10.67 -1.66 12.05
CA LEU A 64 10.06 -2.26 10.86
C LEU A 64 11.11 -2.97 9.99
N LYS A 65 12.27 -2.35 9.78
CA LYS A 65 13.39 -2.97 9.05
C LYS A 65 13.79 -4.31 9.69
N ARG A 66 13.96 -4.33 11.02
CA ARG A 66 14.28 -5.55 11.77
C ARG A 66 13.19 -6.62 11.64
N CYS A 67 11.92 -6.24 11.75
CA CYS A 67 10.79 -7.16 11.56
C CYS A 67 10.82 -7.77 10.14
N ILE A 68 11.10 -6.98 9.10
CA ILE A 68 11.23 -7.47 7.73
C ILE A 68 12.38 -8.48 7.63
N GLU A 69 13.54 -8.16 8.18
CA GLU A 69 14.71 -9.06 8.20
C GLU A 69 14.40 -10.38 8.92
N GLU A 70 13.80 -10.31 10.10
CA GLU A 70 13.41 -11.47 10.91
C GLU A 70 12.42 -12.37 10.15
N VAL A 71 11.34 -11.78 9.63
CA VAL A 71 10.29 -12.51 8.92
C VAL A 71 10.84 -13.18 7.66
N VAL A 72 11.66 -12.47 6.87
CA VAL A 72 12.28 -13.05 5.67
C VAL A 72 13.19 -14.22 6.04
N LEU A 73 14.02 -14.09 7.08
CA LEU A 73 14.88 -15.16 7.53
C LEU A 73 14.09 -16.37 8.05
N GLY A 74 13.00 -16.12 8.79
CA GLY A 74 12.11 -17.15 9.29
C GLY A 74 11.40 -17.93 8.17
N ILE A 75 11.04 -17.27 7.07
CA ILE A 75 10.47 -17.95 5.90
C ILE A 75 11.55 -18.74 5.16
N LEU A 76 12.73 -18.15 4.90
CA LEU A 76 13.81 -18.81 4.16
C LEU A 76 14.29 -20.10 4.86
N SER A 77 14.25 -20.15 6.19
CA SER A 77 14.61 -21.35 6.95
C SER A 77 13.65 -22.53 6.74
N THR A 78 12.42 -22.28 6.26
CA THR A 78 11.44 -23.33 5.91
C THR A 78 11.69 -23.97 4.54
N GLY A 79 12.63 -23.44 3.74
CA GLY A 79 12.87 -23.84 2.36
C GLY A 79 11.99 -23.14 1.33
N LEU A 80 11.10 -22.24 1.74
CA LEU A 80 10.32 -21.40 0.83
C LEU A 80 11.22 -20.32 0.19
N ASN A 81 11.07 -20.15 -1.13
CA ASN A 81 11.76 -19.10 -1.88
C ASN A 81 10.90 -17.84 -1.97
N ILE A 82 11.34 -16.74 -1.35
CA ILE A 82 10.67 -15.43 -1.45
C ILE A 82 11.29 -14.63 -2.59
N VAL A 83 10.49 -14.08 -3.50
CA VAL A 83 11.04 -13.26 -4.60
C VAL A 83 10.77 -11.77 -4.44
N ALA A 84 9.74 -11.41 -3.69
CA ALA A 84 9.33 -10.02 -3.53
C ALA A 84 8.67 -9.74 -2.18
N THR A 85 8.74 -8.49 -1.75
CA THR A 85 7.96 -7.94 -0.63
C THR A 85 6.98 -6.88 -1.15
N VAL A 86 5.82 -6.79 -0.51
CA VAL A 86 4.77 -5.83 -0.87
C VAL A 86 4.36 -5.00 0.34
N SER A 87 4.25 -3.69 0.17
CA SER A 87 3.76 -2.78 1.22
C SER A 87 2.93 -1.63 0.63
N ASP A 88 2.23 -0.89 1.48
CA ASP A 88 1.62 0.38 1.08
C ASP A 88 2.68 1.51 1.02
N GLN A 89 2.26 2.72 0.65
CA GLN A 89 3.13 3.89 0.56
C GLN A 89 3.24 4.68 1.87
N GLY A 90 2.97 4.07 3.02
CA GLY A 90 3.14 4.70 4.32
C GLY A 90 4.58 5.19 4.51
N ALA A 91 4.76 6.38 5.10
CA ALA A 91 6.07 7.02 5.23
C ALA A 91 7.12 6.11 5.89
N THR A 92 6.72 5.33 6.90
CA THR A 92 7.59 4.36 7.57
C THR A 92 7.97 3.19 6.65
N ASN A 93 7.03 2.65 5.87
CA ASN A 93 7.31 1.58 4.91
C ASN A 93 8.31 2.06 3.86
N VAL A 94 8.06 3.23 3.26
CA VAL A 94 8.96 3.86 2.29
C VAL A 94 10.36 4.07 2.90
N ALA A 95 10.43 4.60 4.13
CA ALA A 95 11.71 4.84 4.80
C ALA A 95 12.47 3.54 5.09
N ALA A 96 11.80 2.48 5.56
CA ALA A 96 12.42 1.21 5.88
C ALA A 96 12.96 0.51 4.62
N ILE A 97 12.17 0.51 3.54
CA ILE A 97 12.60 -0.01 2.24
C ILE A 97 13.78 0.79 1.69
N ASN A 98 13.76 2.13 1.79
CA ASN A 98 14.88 2.95 1.34
C ASN A 98 16.18 2.66 2.09
N ILE A 99 16.11 2.38 3.40
CA ILE A 99 17.28 1.95 4.18
C ILE A 99 17.82 0.62 3.63
N LEU A 100 16.97 -0.39 3.46
CA LEU A 100 17.35 -1.70 2.90
C LEU A 100 17.97 -1.58 1.50
N MET A 101 17.37 -0.76 0.63
CA MET A 101 17.88 -0.51 -0.72
C MET A 101 19.24 0.22 -0.70
N LYS A 102 19.43 1.17 0.22
CA LYS A 102 20.70 1.91 0.36
C LYS A 102 21.84 1.00 0.82
N GLU A 103 21.58 0.13 1.79
CA GLU A 103 22.55 -0.87 2.26
C GLU A 103 22.92 -1.87 1.15
N ALA A 104 21.98 -2.22 0.26
CA ALA A 104 22.25 -3.08 -0.88
C ALA A 104 23.14 -2.41 -1.96
N LYS A 105 22.92 -1.12 -2.25
CA LYS A 105 23.70 -0.34 -3.24
C LYS A 105 25.17 -0.17 -2.86
N GLN A 106 25.48 -0.11 -1.56
CA GLN A 106 26.88 -0.05 -1.11
C GLN A 106 27.66 -1.34 -1.46
N ASN A 107 26.96 -2.43 -1.76
CA ASN A 107 27.53 -3.75 -1.97
C ASN A 107 27.40 -4.27 -3.42
N SER A 108 26.71 -3.55 -4.32
CA SER A 108 26.54 -3.94 -5.73
C SER A 108 26.03 -2.79 -6.62
N GLU A 109 26.35 -2.83 -7.91
CA GLU A 109 25.81 -1.91 -8.94
C GLU A 109 24.32 -2.17 -9.30
N MET A 110 23.66 -3.11 -8.63
CA MET A 110 22.33 -3.55 -9.02
C MET A 110 21.24 -2.65 -8.44
N HIS A 111 20.47 -2.02 -9.33
CA HIS A 111 19.45 -1.02 -8.95
C HIS A 111 18.10 -1.61 -8.51
N GLU A 112 17.88 -2.91 -8.73
CA GLU A 112 16.56 -3.54 -8.65
C GLU A 112 16.45 -4.50 -7.46
N GLY A 113 16.38 -3.96 -6.25
CA GLY A 113 16.07 -4.72 -5.03
C GLY A 113 17.04 -4.52 -3.87
N TYR A 114 16.80 -5.25 -2.79
CA TYR A 114 17.64 -5.30 -1.60
C TYR A 114 17.98 -6.75 -1.22
N PHE A 115 18.95 -6.94 -0.33
CA PHE A 115 19.44 -8.26 0.07
C PHE A 115 19.23 -8.52 1.55
N ILE A 116 18.80 -9.73 1.89
CA ILE A 116 18.80 -10.25 3.26
C ILE A 116 19.58 -11.57 3.26
N LYS A 117 20.71 -11.65 3.98
CA LYS A 117 21.65 -12.79 3.97
C LYS A 117 21.94 -13.34 2.55
N LYS A 118 22.31 -12.45 1.62
CA LYS A 118 22.58 -12.74 0.19
C LYS A 118 21.37 -13.16 -0.65
N HIS A 119 20.18 -13.23 -0.06
CA HIS A 119 18.94 -13.48 -0.79
C HIS A 119 18.39 -12.17 -1.37
N LYS A 120 18.27 -12.09 -2.70
CA LYS A 120 17.76 -10.89 -3.39
C LYS A 120 16.24 -10.82 -3.28
N LEU A 121 15.72 -9.64 -2.97
CA LEU A 121 14.29 -9.34 -2.91
C LEU A 121 13.97 -8.09 -3.70
N ILE A 122 12.88 -8.13 -4.46
CA ILE A 122 12.32 -6.94 -5.12
C ILE A 122 11.21 -6.38 -4.23
N HIS A 123 11.18 -5.06 -4.02
CA HIS A 123 10.06 -4.41 -3.35
C HIS A 123 9.05 -3.89 -4.36
N VAL A 124 7.77 -4.12 -4.11
CA VAL A 124 6.66 -3.60 -4.91
C VAL A 124 5.66 -2.88 -4.00
N TYR A 125 5.25 -1.67 -4.36
CA TYR A 125 4.15 -1.01 -3.66
C TYR A 125 2.81 -1.53 -4.15
N ASP A 126 1.83 -1.60 -3.26
CA ASP A 126 0.49 -2.09 -3.59
C ASP A 126 -0.15 -1.30 -4.76
N PRO A 127 -0.39 -1.94 -5.93
CA PRO A 127 -0.89 -1.24 -7.12
C PRO A 127 -2.26 -0.57 -6.94
N PRO A 128 -3.27 -1.18 -6.29
CA PRO A 128 -4.50 -0.51 -5.90
C PRO A 128 -4.30 0.79 -5.10
N HIS A 129 -3.35 0.81 -4.15
CA HIS A 129 -2.98 2.02 -3.44
C HIS A 129 -2.31 3.06 -4.35
N LEU A 130 -1.41 2.66 -5.24
CA LEU A 130 -0.80 3.56 -6.24
C LEU A 130 -1.83 4.26 -7.13
N LEU A 131 -2.80 3.51 -7.64
CA LEU A 131 -3.86 4.05 -8.49
C LEU A 131 -4.71 5.10 -7.76
N LYS A 132 -5.03 4.83 -6.48
CA LYS A 132 -5.72 5.79 -5.61
C LYS A 132 -4.89 7.06 -5.40
N SER A 133 -3.57 6.92 -5.22
CA SER A 133 -2.65 8.05 -5.05
C SER A 133 -2.59 8.92 -6.31
N ILE A 134 -2.53 8.32 -7.50
CA ILE A 134 -2.56 9.04 -8.79
C ILE A 134 -3.86 9.87 -8.89
N ARG A 135 -5.02 9.25 -8.66
CA ARG A 135 -6.31 9.95 -8.67
C ARG A 135 -6.34 11.09 -7.63
N ASN A 136 -5.93 10.84 -6.40
CA ASN A 136 -5.95 11.85 -5.33
C ASN A 136 -5.03 13.03 -5.61
N ASN A 137 -3.87 12.78 -6.21
CA ASN A 137 -2.97 13.83 -6.66
C ASN A 137 -3.63 14.66 -7.77
N LEU A 138 -4.19 14.00 -8.79
CA LEU A 138 -4.83 14.71 -9.91
C LEU A 138 -6.05 15.53 -9.48
N LEU A 139 -6.78 15.09 -8.46
CA LEU A 139 -7.89 15.85 -7.85
C LEU A 139 -7.49 17.20 -7.25
N THR A 140 -6.22 17.37 -6.88
CA THR A 140 -5.74 18.56 -6.15
C THR A 140 -4.61 19.28 -6.87
N LYS A 141 -4.04 18.66 -7.89
CA LYS A 141 -2.86 19.13 -8.62
C LYS A 141 -3.00 18.77 -10.08
N ASN A 142 -2.40 19.57 -10.95
CA ASN A 142 -2.29 19.24 -12.36
C ASN A 142 -1.03 18.41 -12.61
N VAL A 143 -1.07 17.52 -13.59
CA VAL A 143 0.09 16.71 -14.00
C VAL A 143 0.61 17.26 -15.31
N THR A 144 1.87 17.70 -15.33
CA THR A 144 2.59 18.05 -16.56
C THR A 144 3.41 16.86 -17.04
N PHE A 145 3.36 16.57 -18.33
CA PHE A 145 4.08 15.45 -18.93
C PHE A 145 4.44 15.74 -20.39
N THR A 146 5.50 15.11 -20.89
CA THR A 146 5.86 15.21 -22.31
C THR A 146 5.18 14.09 -23.08
N TRP A 147 4.46 14.44 -24.14
CA TRP A 147 3.85 13.47 -25.06
C TRP A 147 4.10 13.91 -26.49
N ARG A 148 4.64 13.01 -27.33
CA ARG A 148 5.01 13.29 -28.72
C ARG A 148 5.89 14.54 -28.90
N GLY A 149 6.80 14.77 -27.94
CA GLY A 149 7.74 15.90 -27.97
C GLY A 149 7.18 17.22 -27.44
N GLU A 150 5.90 17.27 -27.07
CA GLU A 150 5.25 18.48 -26.57
C GLU A 150 4.91 18.37 -25.08
N GLN A 151 4.98 19.51 -24.38
CA GLN A 151 4.50 19.61 -23.00
C GLN A 151 2.97 19.59 -22.98
N GLN A 152 2.41 18.62 -22.28
CA GLN A 152 0.98 18.44 -22.08
C GLN A 152 0.63 18.59 -20.59
N MET A 153 -0.63 18.88 -20.30
CA MET A 153 -1.13 19.02 -18.94
C MET A 153 -2.45 18.26 -18.78
N ALA A 154 -2.50 17.34 -17.81
CA ALA A 154 -3.74 16.70 -17.36
C ALA A 154 -4.30 17.44 -16.15
N LYS A 155 -5.60 17.74 -16.20
CA LYS A 155 -6.36 18.41 -15.14
C LYS A 155 -7.57 17.57 -14.76
N TRP A 156 -7.99 17.64 -13.50
CA TRP A 156 -9.20 16.95 -13.06
C TRP A 156 -10.46 17.46 -13.76
N ASP A 157 -10.49 18.75 -14.11
CA ASP A 157 -11.61 19.42 -14.79
C ASP A 157 -11.98 18.74 -16.11
N TYR A 158 -11.04 18.06 -16.79
CA TYR A 158 -11.36 17.30 -17.98
C TYR A 158 -12.31 16.13 -17.71
N PHE A 159 -12.17 15.46 -16.55
CA PHE A 159 -13.11 14.42 -16.14
C PHE A 159 -14.48 15.00 -15.77
N VAL A 160 -14.50 16.19 -15.15
CA VAL A 160 -15.73 16.92 -14.84
C VAL A 160 -16.47 17.25 -16.13
N ASN A 161 -15.81 17.94 -17.06
CA ASN A 161 -16.40 18.34 -18.33
C ASN A 161 -16.88 17.13 -19.15
N THR A 162 -16.08 16.07 -19.22
CA THR A 162 -16.46 14.82 -19.91
C THR A 162 -17.73 14.22 -19.31
N TYR A 163 -17.85 14.20 -17.98
CA TYR A 163 -19.03 13.70 -17.31
C TYR A 163 -20.26 14.59 -17.55
N GLU A 164 -20.13 15.91 -17.46
CA GLU A 164 -21.25 16.83 -17.72
C GLU A 164 -21.76 16.69 -19.16
N ILE A 165 -20.86 16.59 -20.14
CA ILE A 165 -21.22 16.38 -21.54
C ILE A 165 -21.95 15.04 -21.72
N ASP A 166 -21.39 13.94 -21.19
CA ASP A 166 -22.03 12.62 -21.26
C ASP A 166 -23.40 12.61 -20.57
N LYS A 167 -23.55 13.33 -19.46
CA LYS A 167 -24.79 13.45 -18.70
C LYS A 167 -25.91 14.15 -19.49
N THR A 168 -25.61 15.02 -20.45
CA THR A 168 -26.65 15.64 -21.30
C THR A 168 -27.43 14.63 -22.15
N TYR A 169 -26.88 13.44 -22.37
CA TYR A 169 -27.52 12.35 -23.10
C TYR A 169 -28.28 11.37 -22.19
N GLU A 170 -28.42 11.68 -20.88
CA GLU A 170 -29.10 10.82 -19.90
C GLU A 170 -30.57 10.61 -20.22
N ASP A 171 -31.29 11.68 -20.58
CA ASP A 171 -32.72 11.63 -20.92
C ASP A 171 -33.01 10.81 -22.20
N LEU A 172 -31.99 10.62 -23.03
CA LEU A 172 -32.07 9.80 -24.24
C LEU A 172 -31.60 8.35 -24.02
N GLU A 173 -31.13 8.01 -22.80
CA GLU A 173 -30.50 6.73 -22.46
C GLU A 173 -29.25 6.39 -23.30
N LEU A 174 -28.60 7.40 -23.88
CA LEU A 174 -27.46 7.25 -24.81
C LEU A 174 -26.11 7.56 -24.16
N ARG A 175 -26.01 7.45 -22.83
CA ARG A 175 -24.74 7.71 -22.11
C ARG A 175 -23.67 6.69 -22.48
N ASN A 176 -22.55 7.18 -23.00
CA ASN A 176 -21.38 6.36 -23.29
C ASN A 176 -20.68 5.93 -21.99
N LEU A 177 -20.70 6.76 -20.95
CA LEU A 177 -20.05 6.52 -19.67
C LEU A 177 -21.04 6.18 -18.54
N ALA A 178 -22.01 5.30 -18.80
CA ALA A 178 -23.05 4.91 -17.83
C ALA A 178 -22.54 4.42 -16.45
N LYS A 179 -21.31 3.89 -16.35
CA LYS A 179 -20.70 3.48 -15.07
C LYS A 179 -20.12 4.65 -14.27
N ILE A 180 -19.84 5.78 -14.93
CA ILE A 180 -19.30 6.98 -14.31
C ILE A 180 -20.47 7.78 -13.76
N THR A 181 -20.36 8.08 -12.47
CA THR A 181 -21.37 8.79 -11.69
C THR A 181 -20.73 9.98 -11.00
N GLU A 182 -21.55 10.82 -10.41
CA GLU A 182 -21.13 11.96 -9.58
C GLU A 182 -20.09 11.59 -8.51
N ALA A 183 -20.17 10.36 -7.95
CA ALA A 183 -19.23 9.85 -6.95
C ALA A 183 -17.83 9.54 -7.51
N HIS A 184 -17.66 9.54 -8.84
CA HIS A 184 -16.36 9.38 -9.49
C HIS A 184 -15.67 10.72 -9.75
N VAL A 185 -16.44 11.80 -9.86
CA VAL A 185 -16.00 13.03 -10.51
C VAL A 185 -15.99 14.22 -9.54
N TYR A 186 -17.06 14.44 -8.77
CA TYR A 186 -17.12 15.60 -7.90
C TYR A 186 -16.34 15.35 -6.59
N PRO A 187 -15.34 16.19 -6.25
CA PRO A 187 -14.45 15.96 -5.11
C PRO A 187 -15.16 15.73 -3.77
N ASN A 188 -16.29 16.41 -3.54
CA ASN A 188 -17.11 16.27 -2.33
C ASN A 188 -17.89 14.95 -2.26
N LYS A 189 -18.15 14.29 -3.39
CA LYS A 189 -18.88 13.01 -3.47
C LYS A 189 -17.94 11.81 -3.62
N ILE A 190 -16.66 12.03 -3.90
CA ILE A 190 -15.66 10.97 -4.07
C ILE A 190 -15.32 10.30 -2.74
N LYS A 191 -15.57 8.99 -2.68
CA LYS A 191 -15.05 8.13 -1.61
C LYS A 191 -13.58 7.81 -1.86
N LYS A 192 -12.66 8.65 -1.35
CA LYS A 192 -11.19 8.56 -1.59
C LYS A 192 -10.59 7.16 -1.34
N MET A 193 -11.15 6.39 -0.41
CA MET A 193 -10.64 5.04 -0.09
C MET A 193 -11.12 3.94 -1.05
N LYS A 194 -12.17 4.19 -1.85
CA LYS A 194 -12.77 3.19 -2.74
C LYS A 194 -11.96 3.07 -4.04
N VAL A 195 -11.16 2.00 -4.16
CA VAL A 195 -10.29 1.72 -5.33
C VAL A 195 -11.11 1.61 -6.61
N ALA A 196 -12.28 0.97 -6.57
CA ALA A 196 -13.12 0.74 -7.75
C ALA A 196 -13.41 2.04 -8.53
N LEU A 197 -13.72 3.13 -7.81
CA LEU A 197 -13.98 4.44 -8.44
C LEU A 197 -12.74 4.99 -9.15
N ALA A 198 -11.55 4.82 -8.54
CA ALA A 198 -10.28 5.22 -9.16
C ALA A 198 -9.94 4.36 -10.39
N SER A 199 -10.27 3.06 -10.38
CA SER A 199 -10.06 2.21 -11.55
C SER A 199 -11.03 2.49 -12.70
N GLN A 200 -12.27 2.87 -12.39
CA GLN A 200 -13.29 3.15 -13.40
C GLN A 200 -13.01 4.49 -14.11
N ILE A 201 -12.56 5.51 -13.37
CA ILE A 201 -12.24 6.82 -13.95
C ILE A 201 -11.02 6.77 -14.88
N PHE A 202 -10.03 5.92 -14.59
CA PHE A 202 -8.86 5.69 -15.43
C PHE A 202 -9.00 4.47 -16.35
N SER A 203 -10.22 4.16 -16.78
CA SER A 203 -10.47 3.03 -17.68
C SER A 203 -10.33 3.42 -19.14
N HIS A 204 -10.06 2.43 -20.00
CA HIS A 204 -10.01 2.62 -21.46
C HIS A 204 -11.32 3.20 -22.01
N LYS A 205 -12.48 2.95 -21.38
CA LYS A 205 -13.75 3.51 -21.86
C LYS A 205 -13.83 5.03 -21.71
N VAL A 206 -13.08 5.60 -20.77
CA VAL A 206 -13.05 7.05 -20.49
C VAL A 206 -12.03 7.78 -21.37
N ALA A 207 -10.99 7.09 -21.84
CA ALA A 207 -9.96 7.63 -22.74
C ALA A 207 -10.42 7.65 -24.19
#